data_AF-A0A2I4BUE9-F1
#
_entry.id   AF-A0A2I4BUE9-F1
#
_cell.length_a   1.000
_cell.length_b   1.000
_cell.length_c   1.000
_cell.angle_alpha   90.00
_cell.angle_beta   90.00
_cell.angle_gamma   90.00
#
_symmetry.space_group_name_H-M   'P 1'
#
loop_
_entity.id
_entity.type
_entity.pdbx_description
1 polymer ?
#
loop_
_entity_poly.entity_id
_entity_poly.type
_entity_poly.pdbx_seq_one_letter_code
_entity_poly.pdbx_strand_id
1 'polypeptide(L)'
;MRRPADMDADVAVSLSVLAGLVVMSEATRRVLIRALAHSGLSVDAAELVSTFQLCCCAHELRLLSEVGGIHPRLALAFTYLVSVVHGLTFRGAIGNPCGALERAYHATLPGGRALRRIACQFAAAAVARAAALQVWSIGLSRLHARHRLLGFRCVSPVRGGSLHEAAAVELACAFAVQTVITHTQSVKEKYRVHAVAAITTAVVYAGGGVTGAVFNPAVAFSTHFHCSGNSFMEYCFVYWLGPFLGTMCSVLLFDRFSPGVPPPQKKKT
;
A
#
# COMPACT_ATOMS: atom_id res chain seq x y z
N MET A 1 27.24 -0.99 -18.34
CA MET A 1 26.10 -0.29 -18.99
C MET A 1 25.16 -1.38 -19.53
N ARG A 2 23.91 -1.46 -19.07
CA ARG A 2 22.93 -2.47 -19.55
C ARG A 2 22.48 -2.13 -20.96
N ARG A 3 22.23 -3.13 -21.82
CA ARG A 3 21.66 -2.90 -23.15
C ARG A 3 20.17 -2.51 -23.00
N PRO A 4 19.66 -1.54 -23.77
CA PRO A 4 18.26 -1.10 -23.71
C PRO A 4 17.25 -2.26 -23.83
N ALA A 5 17.49 -3.20 -24.75
CA ALA A 5 16.62 -4.36 -24.97
C ALA A 5 16.47 -5.28 -23.74
N ASP A 6 17.49 -5.36 -22.88
CA ASP A 6 17.41 -6.16 -21.65
C ASP A 6 16.50 -5.48 -20.61
N MET A 7 16.46 -4.15 -20.60
CA MET A 7 15.59 -3.36 -19.70
C MET A 7 14.13 -3.43 -20.14
N ASP A 8 13.87 -3.38 -21.44
CA ASP A 8 12.50 -3.49 -21.98
C ASP A 8 11.88 -4.86 -21.65
N ALA A 9 12.67 -5.94 -21.74
CA ALA A 9 12.23 -7.28 -21.36
C ALA A 9 11.93 -7.40 -19.85
N ASP A 10 12.81 -6.86 -18.99
CA ASP A 10 12.60 -6.84 -17.54
C ASP A 10 11.30 -6.09 -17.19
N VAL A 11 11.05 -4.93 -17.81
CA VAL A 11 9.80 -4.15 -17.63
C VAL A 11 8.58 -4.94 -18.09
N ALA A 12 8.62 -5.56 -19.28
CA ALA A 12 7.50 -6.33 -19.81
C ALA A 12 7.13 -7.52 -18.91
N VAL A 13 8.13 -8.21 -18.36
CA VAL A 13 7.91 -9.31 -17.41
C VAL A 13 7.31 -8.80 -16.11
N SER A 14 7.84 -7.71 -15.53
CA SER A 14 7.27 -7.11 -14.31
C SER A 14 5.82 -6.66 -14.51
N LEU A 15 5.49 -6.05 -15.65
CA LEU A 15 4.10 -5.68 -15.97
C LEU A 15 3.20 -6.91 -16.11
N SER A 16 3.70 -7.99 -16.70
CA SER A 16 2.97 -9.27 -16.81
C SER A 16 2.73 -9.90 -15.43
N VAL A 17 3.72 -9.85 -14.54
CA VAL A 17 3.61 -10.30 -13.15
C VAL A 17 2.58 -9.47 -12.38
N LEU A 18 2.64 -8.13 -12.49
CA LEU A 18 1.66 -7.23 -11.88
C LEU A 18 0.23 -7.51 -12.37
N ALA A 19 0.03 -7.66 -13.68
CA ALA A 19 -1.26 -7.99 -14.26
C ALA A 19 -1.78 -9.36 -13.75
N GLY A 20 -0.91 -10.38 -13.75
CA GLY A 20 -1.22 -11.70 -13.22
C GLY A 20 -1.62 -11.67 -11.75
N LEU A 21 -0.87 -10.96 -10.91
CA LEU A 21 -1.16 -10.78 -9.48
C LEU A 21 -2.53 -10.14 -9.25
N VAL A 22 -2.86 -9.11 -10.04
CA VAL A 22 -4.16 -8.41 -9.95
C VAL A 22 -5.30 -9.34 -10.37
N VAL A 23 -5.16 -10.06 -11.49
CA VAL A 23 -6.18 -11.00 -11.98
C VAL A 23 -6.42 -12.13 -10.98
N MET A 24 -5.34 -12.74 -10.47
CA MET A 24 -5.42 -13.81 -9.47
C MET A 24 -6.03 -13.32 -8.16
N SER A 25 -5.69 -12.10 -7.73
CA SER A 25 -6.29 -11.49 -6.54
C SER A 25 -7.78 -11.21 -6.74
N GLU A 26 -8.21 -10.72 -7.91
CA GLU A 26 -9.63 -10.52 -8.22
C GLU A 26 -10.42 -11.84 -8.28
N ALA A 27 -9.86 -12.88 -8.90
CA ALA A 27 -10.47 -14.21 -8.90
C ALA A 27 -10.63 -14.74 -7.46
N THR A 28 -9.56 -14.69 -6.67
CA THR A 28 -9.56 -15.12 -5.27
C THR A 28 -10.56 -14.33 -4.43
N ARG A 29 -10.58 -13.00 -4.58
CA ARG A 29 -11.52 -12.11 -3.89
C ARG A 29 -12.97 -12.50 -4.19
N ARG A 30 -13.31 -12.74 -5.46
CA ARG A 30 -14.67 -13.16 -5.88
C ARG A 30 -15.06 -14.51 -5.29
N VAL A 31 -14.15 -15.48 -5.29
CA VAL A 31 -14.40 -16.81 -4.71
C VAL A 31 -14.63 -16.71 -3.20
N LEU A 32 -13.73 -16.03 -2.48
CA LEU A 32 -13.82 -15.92 -1.02
C LEU A 32 -15.04 -15.12 -0.56
N ILE A 33 -15.39 -14.01 -1.23
CA ILE A 33 -16.58 -13.23 -0.89
C ILE A 33 -17.85 -14.08 -1.03
N ARG A 34 -17.94 -14.90 -2.08
CA ARG A 34 -19.09 -15.80 -2.29
C ARG A 34 -19.13 -16.92 -1.26
N ALA A 35 -18.00 -17.58 -1.02
CA ALA A 35 -17.89 -18.66 -0.05
C ALA A 35 -18.21 -18.20 1.39
N LEU A 36 -17.90 -16.94 1.72
CA LEU A 36 -18.06 -16.37 3.06
C LEU A 36 -19.24 -15.40 3.16
N ALA A 37 -20.19 -15.42 2.21
CA ALA A 37 -21.29 -14.47 2.16
C ALA A 37 -22.14 -14.46 3.44
N HIS A 38 -22.29 -15.62 4.10
CA HIS A 38 -23.13 -15.80 5.28
C HIS A 38 -22.37 -15.81 6.62
N SER A 39 -21.03 -15.78 6.60
CA SER A 39 -20.21 -15.88 7.83
C SER A 39 -19.89 -14.54 8.46
N GLY A 40 -20.22 -13.42 7.80
CA GLY A 40 -19.81 -12.08 8.22
C GLY A 40 -18.31 -11.78 8.04
N LEU A 41 -17.55 -12.71 7.44
CA LEU A 41 -16.10 -12.60 7.18
C LEU A 41 -15.77 -12.21 5.74
N SER A 42 -16.76 -12.11 4.85
CA SER A 42 -16.57 -11.76 3.43
C SER A 42 -15.76 -10.48 3.24
N VAL A 43 -16.04 -9.48 4.07
CA VAL A 43 -15.37 -8.19 4.00
C VAL A 43 -13.94 -8.29 4.56
N ASP A 44 -13.66 -9.14 5.55
CA ASP A 44 -12.30 -9.39 6.07
C ASP A 44 -11.45 -10.17 5.06
N ALA A 45 -12.06 -11.11 4.33
CA ALA A 45 -11.41 -11.79 3.22
C ALA A 45 -11.09 -10.82 2.07
N ALA A 46 -11.99 -9.88 1.77
CA ALA A 46 -11.72 -8.82 0.82
C ALA A 46 -10.55 -7.92 1.26
N GLU A 47 -10.44 -7.65 2.56
CA GLU A 47 -9.30 -6.92 3.14
C GLU A 47 -7.99 -7.68 2.91
N LEU A 48 -7.96 -8.95 3.33
CA LEU A 48 -6.78 -9.82 3.22
C LEU A 48 -6.26 -9.87 1.79
N VAL A 49 -7.13 -10.15 0.81
CA VAL A 49 -6.74 -10.28 -0.61
C VAL A 49 -6.30 -8.94 -1.19
N SER A 50 -6.95 -7.83 -0.80
CA SER A 50 -6.61 -6.51 -1.32
C SER A 50 -5.27 -6.01 -0.77
N THR A 51 -5.00 -6.20 0.53
CA THR A 51 -3.69 -5.88 1.09
C THR A 51 -2.58 -6.79 0.56
N PHE A 52 -2.89 -8.06 0.28
CA PHE A 52 -1.95 -8.98 -0.38
C PHE A 52 -1.58 -8.46 -1.77
N GLN A 53 -2.58 -8.11 -2.59
CA GLN A 53 -2.37 -7.51 -3.91
C GLN A 53 -1.54 -6.23 -3.82
N LEU A 54 -1.85 -5.35 -2.86
CA LEU A 54 -1.11 -4.11 -2.60
C LEU A 54 0.38 -4.38 -2.35
N CYS A 55 0.67 -5.27 -1.41
CA CYS A 55 2.03 -5.56 -0.98
C CYS A 55 2.83 -6.27 -2.09
N CYS A 56 2.23 -7.24 -2.80
CA CYS A 56 2.89 -7.92 -3.92
C CYS A 56 3.22 -6.94 -5.06
N CYS A 57 2.31 -6.02 -5.38
CA CYS A 57 2.58 -5.00 -6.39
C CYS A 57 3.69 -4.03 -5.93
N ALA A 58 3.69 -3.63 -4.66
CA ALA A 58 4.74 -2.80 -4.07
C ALA A 58 6.12 -3.49 -4.15
N HIS A 59 6.20 -4.79 -3.86
CA HIS A 59 7.43 -5.58 -4.02
C HIS A 59 7.94 -5.56 -5.46
N GLU A 60 7.10 -5.85 -6.44
CA GLU A 60 7.51 -5.92 -7.85
C GLU A 60 7.93 -4.54 -8.39
N LEU A 61 7.18 -3.47 -8.07
CA LEU A 61 7.55 -2.10 -8.45
C LEU A 61 8.87 -1.66 -7.79
N ARG A 62 9.08 -2.03 -6.53
CA ARG A 62 10.31 -1.75 -5.81
C ARG A 62 11.50 -2.48 -6.43
N LEU A 63 11.36 -3.76 -6.76
CA LEU A 63 12.40 -4.52 -7.46
C LEU A 63 12.76 -3.87 -8.80
N LEU A 64 11.75 -3.51 -9.60
CA LEU A 64 11.94 -2.88 -10.91
C LEU A 64 12.61 -1.50 -10.79
N SER A 65 12.24 -0.71 -9.79
CA SER A 65 12.82 0.62 -9.54
C SER A 65 14.25 0.55 -9.01
N GLU A 66 14.47 -0.13 -7.87
CA GLU A 66 15.75 -0.11 -7.16
C GLU A 66 16.82 -1.00 -7.82
N VAL A 67 16.42 -2.16 -8.33
CA VAL A 67 17.36 -3.14 -8.91
C VAL A 67 17.33 -3.10 -10.44
N GLY A 68 16.14 -2.90 -11.02
CA GLY A 68 15.97 -2.71 -12.46
C GLY A 68 16.55 -1.38 -12.96
N GLY A 69 16.56 -0.35 -12.13
CA GLY A 69 17.13 0.96 -12.47
C GLY A 69 16.34 1.67 -13.57
N ILE A 70 15.02 1.44 -13.63
CA ILE A 70 14.16 2.13 -14.59
C ILE A 70 14.16 3.65 -14.34
N HIS A 71 13.92 4.43 -15.39
CA HIS A 71 13.89 5.88 -15.27
C HIS A 71 12.82 6.33 -14.25
N PRO A 72 13.09 7.31 -13.35
CA PRO A 72 12.15 7.72 -12.31
C PRO A 72 10.75 8.09 -12.81
N ARG A 73 10.67 8.75 -13.98
CA ARG A 73 9.39 9.06 -14.63
C ARG A 73 8.55 7.80 -14.94
N LEU A 74 9.20 6.72 -15.35
CA LEU A 74 8.53 5.46 -15.64
C LEU A 74 8.08 4.76 -14.35
N ALA A 75 8.93 4.79 -13.31
CA ALA A 75 8.56 4.28 -11.99
C ALA A 75 7.31 5.00 -11.44
N LEU A 76 7.26 6.34 -11.54
CA LEU A 76 6.11 7.14 -11.13
C LEU A 76 4.86 6.84 -11.96
N ALA A 77 5.01 6.65 -13.28
CA ALA A 77 3.89 6.25 -14.14
C ALA A 77 3.33 4.89 -13.72
N PHE A 78 4.18 3.91 -13.39
CA PHE A 78 3.73 2.62 -12.88
C PHE A 78 3.11 2.70 -11.49
N THR A 79 3.65 3.52 -10.58
CA THR A 79 3.02 3.82 -9.29
C THR A 79 1.61 4.35 -9.49
N TYR A 80 1.44 5.35 -10.36
CA TYR A 80 0.11 5.90 -10.67
C TYR A 80 -0.85 4.82 -11.20
N LEU A 81 -0.43 4.07 -12.22
CA LEU A 81 -1.26 3.04 -12.85
C LEU A 81 -1.67 1.95 -11.85
N VAL A 82 -0.72 1.46 -11.05
CA VAL A 82 -0.97 0.44 -10.03
C VAL A 82 -1.87 0.99 -8.92
N SER A 83 -1.69 2.25 -8.48
CA SER A 83 -2.60 2.91 -7.53
C SER A 83 -4.03 3.02 -8.07
N VAL A 84 -4.21 3.34 -9.35
CA VAL A 84 -5.54 3.33 -10.00
C VAL A 84 -6.13 1.93 -9.98
N VAL A 85 -5.35 0.92 -10.37
CA VAL A 85 -5.79 -0.49 -10.36
C VAL A 85 -6.21 -0.92 -8.96
N HIS A 86 -5.46 -0.57 -7.92
CA HIS A 86 -5.84 -0.84 -6.53
C HIS A 86 -7.17 -0.17 -6.16
N GLY A 87 -7.31 1.12 -6.47
CA GLY A 87 -8.55 1.87 -6.21
C GLY A 87 -9.78 1.24 -6.88
N LEU A 88 -9.64 0.69 -8.10
CA LEU A 88 -10.73 0.03 -8.82
C LEU A 88 -11.00 -1.41 -8.37
N THR A 89 -10.01 -2.11 -7.83
CA THR A 89 -10.12 -3.55 -7.51
C THR A 89 -10.41 -3.85 -6.05
N PHE A 90 -10.12 -2.94 -5.13
CA PHE A 90 -10.23 -3.21 -3.69
C PHE A 90 -11.67 -3.27 -3.17
N ARG A 91 -12.65 -2.78 -3.94
CA ARG A 91 -14.10 -2.88 -3.63
C ARG A 91 -14.44 -2.49 -2.18
N GLY A 92 -13.82 -1.42 -1.68
CA GLY A 92 -14.06 -0.89 -0.34
C GLY A 92 -13.19 -1.43 0.79
N ALA A 93 -12.26 -2.37 0.51
CA ALA A 93 -11.18 -2.73 1.43
C ALA A 93 -10.29 -1.51 1.74
N ILE A 94 -9.79 -1.41 2.97
CA ILE A 94 -9.04 -0.25 3.46
C ILE A 94 -7.58 -0.33 3.02
N GLY A 95 -6.96 -1.51 3.14
CA GLY A 95 -5.59 -1.77 2.75
C GLY A 95 -4.52 -1.11 3.62
N ASN A 96 -4.90 -0.34 4.65
CA ASN A 96 -4.00 0.45 5.48
C ASN A 96 -4.44 0.42 6.97
N PRO A 97 -3.56 0.02 7.91
CA PRO A 97 -3.87 0.05 9.34
C PRO A 97 -4.30 1.42 9.86
N CYS A 98 -3.71 2.51 9.36
CA CYS A 98 -4.07 3.87 9.76
C CYS A 98 -5.52 4.21 9.37
N GLY A 99 -5.97 3.77 8.18
CA GLY A 99 -7.36 3.94 7.74
C GLY A 99 -8.34 3.08 8.56
N ALA A 100 -7.93 1.90 9.05
CA ALA A 100 -8.79 1.10 9.93
C ALA A 100 -8.98 1.77 11.29
N LEU A 101 -7.92 2.41 11.82
CA LEU A 101 -7.97 3.18 13.06
C LEU A 101 -8.80 4.47 12.90
N GLU A 102 -8.69 5.17 11.76
CA GLU A 102 -9.53 6.33 11.43
C GLU A 102 -11.03 5.97 11.43
N ARG A 103 -11.43 4.88 10.77
CA ARG A 103 -12.83 4.43 10.80
C ARG A 103 -13.30 4.02 12.19
N ALA A 104 -12.41 3.48 13.02
CA ALA A 104 -12.71 3.18 14.41
C ALA A 104 -12.91 4.46 15.24
N TYR A 105 -12.08 5.47 15.02
CA TYR A 105 -12.21 6.79 15.64
C TYR A 105 -13.55 7.47 15.31
N HIS A 106 -13.98 7.43 14.05
CA HIS A 106 -15.30 7.94 13.64
C HIS A 106 -16.49 7.04 14.02
N ALA A 107 -16.26 5.94 14.76
CA ALA A 107 -17.27 4.94 15.11
C ALA A 107 -18.02 4.32 13.91
N THR A 108 -17.46 4.41 12.69
CA THR A 108 -18.01 3.76 11.49
C THR A 108 -17.62 2.29 11.40
N LEU A 109 -16.54 1.90 12.09
CA LEU A 109 -16.08 0.51 12.23
C LEU A 109 -15.85 0.19 13.72
N PRO A 110 -16.58 -0.77 14.32
CA PRO A 110 -16.33 -1.17 15.71
C PRO A 110 -14.88 -1.58 15.94
N GLY A 111 -14.30 -1.19 17.08
CA GLY A 111 -12.88 -1.39 17.38
C GLY A 111 -12.40 -2.85 17.23
N GLY A 112 -13.18 -3.83 17.69
CA GLY A 112 -12.85 -5.25 17.51
C GLY A 112 -12.77 -5.68 16.03
N ARG A 113 -13.63 -5.12 15.16
CA ARG A 113 -13.56 -5.36 13.72
C ARG A 113 -12.38 -4.62 13.08
N ALA A 114 -12.06 -3.41 13.53
CA ALA A 114 -10.87 -2.69 13.08
C ALA A 114 -9.58 -3.45 13.40
N LEU A 115 -9.45 -3.98 14.62
CA LEU A 115 -8.31 -4.82 15.01
C LEU A 115 -8.20 -6.07 14.16
N ARG A 116 -9.33 -6.74 13.86
CA ARG A 116 -9.35 -7.89 12.95
C ARG A 116 -8.87 -7.51 11.54
N ARG A 117 -9.23 -6.33 11.03
CA ARG A 117 -8.71 -5.83 9.74
C ARG A 117 -7.24 -5.56 9.75
N ILE A 118 -6.74 -4.93 10.80
CA ILE A 118 -5.32 -4.69 10.97
C ILE A 118 -4.56 -6.03 10.99
N ALA A 119 -5.09 -7.03 11.70
CA ALA A 119 -4.53 -8.39 11.69
C ALA A 119 -4.53 -9.02 10.30
N CYS A 120 -5.63 -8.92 9.55
CA CYS A 120 -5.68 -9.36 8.15
C CYS A 120 -4.66 -8.62 7.27
N GLN A 121 -4.51 -7.31 7.43
CA GLN A 121 -3.57 -6.50 6.65
C GLN A 121 -2.11 -6.92 6.91
N PHE A 122 -1.72 -7.13 8.17
CA PHE A 122 -0.37 -7.62 8.49
C PHE A 122 -0.14 -9.07 8.09
N ALA A 123 -1.15 -9.94 8.22
CA ALA A 123 -1.06 -11.32 7.73
C ALA A 123 -0.86 -11.34 6.20
N ALA A 124 -1.64 -10.55 5.46
CA ALA A 124 -1.49 -10.38 4.03
C ALA A 124 -0.12 -9.83 3.64
N ALA A 125 0.40 -8.85 4.39
CA ALA A 125 1.74 -8.29 4.20
C ALA A 125 2.86 -9.33 4.39
N ALA A 126 2.75 -10.19 5.40
CA ALA A 126 3.70 -11.29 5.63
C ALA A 126 3.65 -12.32 4.50
N VAL A 127 2.44 -12.72 4.08
CA VAL A 127 2.25 -13.67 2.98
C VAL A 127 2.73 -13.09 1.66
N ALA A 128 2.47 -11.82 1.39
CA ALA A 128 2.92 -11.12 0.18
C ALA A 128 4.45 -11.08 0.08
N ARG A 129 5.13 -10.84 1.20
CA ARG A 129 6.60 -10.89 1.27
C ARG A 129 7.12 -12.28 0.89
N ALA A 130 6.53 -13.34 1.42
CA ALA A 130 6.92 -14.71 1.06
C ALA A 130 6.61 -15.00 -0.42
N ALA A 131 5.44 -14.61 -0.90
CA ALA A 131 5.01 -14.82 -2.29
C ALA A 131 5.91 -14.10 -3.30
N ALA A 132 6.34 -12.85 -3.01
CA ALA A 132 7.26 -12.11 -3.87
C ALA A 132 8.58 -12.86 -4.07
N LEU A 133 9.16 -13.40 -2.99
CA LEU A 133 10.38 -14.20 -3.08
C LEU A 133 10.19 -15.47 -3.93
N GLN A 134 9.02 -16.10 -3.86
CA GLN A 134 8.69 -17.27 -4.69
C GLN A 134 8.51 -16.89 -6.16
N VAL A 135 7.80 -15.81 -6.48
CA VAL A 135 7.65 -15.34 -7.86
C VAL A 135 9.02 -15.01 -8.47
N TRP A 136 9.87 -14.33 -7.73
CA TRP A 136 11.20 -13.98 -8.20
C TRP A 136 12.14 -15.19 -8.32
N SER A 137 11.94 -16.26 -7.53
CA SER A 137 12.76 -17.47 -7.64
C SER A 137 12.51 -18.27 -8.93
N ILE A 138 11.37 -18.04 -9.59
CA ILE A 138 11.05 -18.66 -10.89
C ILE A 138 12.04 -18.17 -11.97
N GLY A 139 12.53 -16.93 -11.87
CA GLY A 139 13.53 -16.40 -12.80
C GLY A 139 12.96 -15.99 -14.16
N LEU A 140 11.75 -15.43 -14.20
CA LEU A 140 11.06 -15.03 -15.45
C LEU A 140 11.76 -13.92 -16.23
N SER A 141 12.61 -13.13 -15.57
CA SER A 141 13.42 -12.05 -16.15
C SER A 141 14.85 -12.11 -15.65
N ARG A 142 15.73 -11.24 -16.17
CA ARG A 142 17.11 -11.15 -15.63
C ARG A 142 17.12 -10.59 -14.21
N LEU A 143 16.17 -9.71 -13.88
CA LEU A 143 15.99 -9.25 -12.49
C LEU A 143 15.59 -10.39 -11.56
N HIS A 144 14.61 -11.20 -11.95
CA HIS A 144 14.18 -12.35 -11.16
C HIS A 144 15.28 -13.42 -11.09
N ALA A 145 15.98 -13.70 -12.18
CA ALA A 145 17.10 -14.63 -12.19
C ALA A 145 18.25 -14.16 -11.28
N ARG A 146 18.56 -12.85 -11.27
CA ARG A 146 19.53 -12.27 -10.35
C ARG A 146 19.10 -12.46 -8.90
N HIS A 147 17.82 -12.25 -8.59
CA HIS A 147 17.27 -12.53 -7.28
C HIS A 147 17.41 -14.01 -6.90
N ARG A 148 17.05 -14.94 -7.79
CA ARG A 148 17.18 -16.39 -7.57
C ARG A 148 18.62 -16.78 -7.22
N LEU A 149 19.61 -16.18 -7.87
CA LEU A 149 21.02 -16.53 -7.70
C LEU A 149 21.68 -15.86 -6.48
N LEU A 150 21.33 -14.60 -6.17
CA LEU A 150 22.04 -13.79 -5.17
C LEU A 150 21.21 -13.52 -3.89
N GLY A 151 19.91 -13.85 -3.92
CA GLY A 151 18.92 -13.47 -2.91
C GLY A 151 18.57 -11.98 -2.94
N PHE A 152 17.38 -11.62 -2.44
CA PHE A 152 17.02 -10.20 -2.25
C PHE A 152 17.80 -9.64 -1.07
N ARG A 153 18.72 -8.71 -1.34
CA ARG A 153 19.34 -7.88 -0.31
C ARG A 153 18.82 -6.47 -0.47
N CYS A 154 18.02 -6.02 0.48
CA CYS A 154 17.64 -4.61 0.57
C CYS A 154 18.33 -3.92 1.73
N VAL A 155 18.59 -2.64 1.52
CA VAL A 155 19.09 -1.70 2.52
C VAL A 155 17.98 -0.72 2.81
N SER A 156 17.81 -0.38 4.09
CA SER A 156 16.84 0.62 4.54
C SER A 156 17.07 1.94 3.80
N PRO A 157 16.03 2.56 3.21
CA PRO A 157 16.16 3.89 2.61
C PRO A 157 16.48 4.96 3.68
N VAL A 158 16.16 4.69 4.95
CA VAL A 158 16.39 5.59 6.09
C VAL A 158 17.82 5.44 6.66
N ARG A 159 18.60 4.47 6.18
CA ARG A 159 19.91 4.17 6.74
C ARG A 159 20.84 5.37 6.65
N GLY A 160 21.43 5.77 7.79
CA GLY A 160 22.41 6.85 7.87
C GLY A 160 21.81 8.26 7.73
N GLY A 161 20.50 8.36 7.52
CA GLY A 161 19.75 9.62 7.57
C GLY A 161 19.14 9.88 8.93
N SER A 162 18.44 11.01 9.04
CA SER A 162 17.73 11.39 10.25
C SER A 162 16.41 10.60 10.41
N LEU A 163 16.25 9.91 11.54
CA LEU A 163 15.00 9.22 11.86
C LEU A 163 13.81 10.18 12.00
N HIS A 164 14.04 11.39 12.50
CA HIS A 164 12.98 12.39 12.66
C HIS A 164 12.54 12.96 11.31
N GLU A 165 13.49 13.17 10.39
CA GLU A 165 13.20 13.57 9.01
C GLU A 165 12.39 12.48 8.30
N ALA A 166 12.82 11.23 8.40
CA ALA A 166 12.10 10.09 7.82
C ALA A 166 10.67 9.96 8.38
N ALA A 167 10.51 10.05 9.71
CA ALA A 167 9.19 10.02 10.34
C ALA A 167 8.31 11.21 9.91
N ALA A 168 8.89 12.41 9.74
CA ALA A 168 8.19 13.59 9.24
C ALA A 168 7.75 13.45 7.78
N VAL A 169 8.58 12.83 6.93
CA VAL A 169 8.22 12.51 5.53
C VAL A 169 7.04 11.55 5.50
N GLU A 170 7.09 10.45 6.24
CA GLU A 170 6.01 9.46 6.31
C GLU A 170 4.71 10.05 6.87
N LEU A 171 4.82 10.92 7.88
CA LEU A 171 3.71 11.72 8.43
C LEU A 171 3.09 12.62 7.36
N ALA A 172 3.90 13.41 6.65
CA ALA A 172 3.43 14.34 5.62
C ALA A 172 2.77 13.59 4.44
N CYS A 173 3.34 12.45 4.03
CA CYS A 173 2.77 11.59 3.01
C CYS A 173 1.39 11.06 3.43
N ALA A 174 1.28 10.50 4.64
CA ALA A 174 0.02 9.98 5.16
C ALA A 174 -1.03 11.08 5.35
N PHE A 175 -0.63 12.25 5.86
CA PHE A 175 -1.50 13.42 5.98
C PHE A 175 -2.08 13.83 4.62
N ALA A 176 -1.23 13.98 3.60
CA ALA A 176 -1.65 14.42 2.28
C ALA A 176 -2.60 13.40 1.61
N VAL A 177 -2.26 12.11 1.66
CA VAL A 177 -3.08 11.04 1.11
C VAL A 177 -4.42 10.96 1.85
N GLN A 178 -4.42 10.99 3.19
CA GLN A 178 -5.65 10.97 3.99
C GLN A 178 -6.53 12.19 3.70
N THR A 179 -5.93 13.38 3.57
CA THR A 179 -6.65 14.62 3.24
C THR A 179 -7.42 14.46 1.93
N VAL A 180 -6.75 13.96 0.88
CA VAL A 180 -7.40 13.74 -0.42
C VAL A 180 -8.49 12.67 -0.30
N ILE A 181 -8.25 11.57 0.42
CA ILE A 181 -9.27 10.53 0.64
C ILE A 181 -10.52 11.14 1.29
N THR A 182 -10.38 11.93 2.37
CA THR A 182 -11.49 12.56 3.08
C THR A 182 -12.27 13.53 2.19
N HIS A 183 -11.60 14.41 1.44
CA HIS A 183 -12.28 15.43 0.63
C HIS A 183 -12.87 14.91 -0.68
N THR A 184 -12.48 13.72 -1.10
CA THR A 184 -13.00 13.11 -2.33
C THR A 184 -14.06 12.05 -2.07
N GLN A 185 -14.52 11.87 -0.83
CA GLN A 185 -15.56 10.87 -0.48
C GLN A 185 -16.89 11.12 -1.20
N SER A 186 -17.29 12.38 -1.39
CA SER A 186 -18.53 12.77 -2.08
C SER A 186 -18.40 12.75 -3.62
N VAL A 187 -17.17 12.62 -4.13
CA VAL A 187 -16.89 12.60 -5.56
C VAL A 187 -17.13 11.20 -6.13
N LYS A 188 -17.62 11.11 -7.39
CA LYS A 188 -17.79 9.82 -8.08
C LYS A 188 -16.50 9.01 -8.04
N GLU A 189 -16.63 7.71 -7.78
CA GLU A 189 -15.51 6.78 -7.60
C GLU A 189 -14.47 6.88 -8.74
N LYS A 190 -14.93 6.98 -9.99
CA LYS A 190 -14.05 7.10 -11.16
C LYS A 190 -13.07 8.28 -11.08
N TYR A 191 -13.43 9.40 -10.45
CA TYR A 191 -12.53 10.53 -10.26
C TYR A 191 -11.76 10.44 -8.96
N ARG A 192 -12.41 9.98 -7.88
CA ARG A 192 -11.79 9.76 -6.57
C ARG A 192 -10.56 8.87 -6.68
N VAL A 193 -10.65 7.76 -7.42
CA VAL A 193 -9.53 6.83 -7.62
C VAL A 193 -8.33 7.52 -8.27
N HIS A 194 -8.56 8.35 -9.30
CA HIS A 194 -7.47 9.09 -9.95
C HIS A 194 -6.89 10.20 -9.06
N ALA A 195 -7.71 10.85 -8.23
CA ALA A 195 -7.23 11.84 -7.27
C ALA A 195 -6.31 11.20 -6.21
N VAL A 196 -6.71 10.06 -5.65
CA VAL A 196 -5.89 9.29 -4.70
C VAL A 196 -4.61 8.79 -5.37
N ALA A 197 -4.69 8.23 -6.58
CA ALA A 197 -3.50 7.79 -7.31
C ALA A 197 -2.54 8.94 -7.65
N ALA A 198 -3.06 10.12 -8.00
CA ALA A 198 -2.26 11.30 -8.27
C ALA A 198 -1.52 11.78 -7.02
N ILE A 199 -2.20 11.91 -5.87
CA ILE A 199 -1.53 12.33 -4.64
C ILE A 199 -0.53 11.28 -4.16
N THR A 200 -0.85 9.98 -4.25
CA THR A 200 0.11 8.91 -3.95
C THR A 200 1.36 9.02 -4.82
N THR A 201 1.21 9.26 -6.11
CA THR A 201 2.35 9.44 -7.02
C THR A 201 3.16 10.69 -6.68
N ALA A 202 2.49 11.79 -6.32
CA ALA A 202 3.15 13.04 -5.94
C ALA A 202 3.96 12.90 -4.65
N VAL A 203 3.41 12.24 -3.61
CA VAL A 203 4.16 12.01 -2.37
C VAL A 203 5.29 11.00 -2.56
N VAL A 204 5.15 10.01 -3.46
CA VAL A 204 6.25 9.13 -3.85
C VAL A 204 7.36 9.88 -4.58
N TYR A 205 7.01 10.82 -5.46
CA TYR A 205 8.00 11.70 -6.07
C TYR A 205 8.74 12.56 -5.04
N ALA A 206 8.02 13.14 -4.07
CA ALA A 206 8.58 14.07 -3.10
C ALA A 206 9.39 13.39 -1.98
N GLY A 207 8.88 12.28 -1.43
CA GLY A 207 9.45 11.60 -0.25
C GLY A 207 10.11 10.25 -0.54
N GLY A 208 9.96 9.71 -1.76
CA GLY A 208 10.42 8.36 -2.10
C GLY A 208 11.92 8.17 -1.93
N GLY A 209 12.73 9.21 -2.16
CA GLY A 209 14.18 9.16 -1.95
C GLY A 209 14.62 9.07 -0.49
N VAL A 210 13.75 9.43 0.47
CA VAL A 210 14.06 9.45 1.91
C VAL A 210 13.57 8.17 2.60
N THR A 211 12.32 7.77 2.33
CA THR A 211 11.68 6.64 3.03
C THR A 211 11.07 5.60 2.11
N GLY A 212 11.10 5.81 0.79
CA GLY A 212 10.25 5.09 -0.15
C GLY A 212 8.80 5.60 -0.17
N ALA A 213 8.45 6.58 0.67
CA ALA A 213 7.12 7.19 0.80
C ALA A 213 6.02 6.12 0.85
N VAL A 214 6.00 5.34 1.93
CA VAL A 214 5.14 4.15 2.03
C VAL A 214 3.79 4.47 2.64
N PHE A 215 3.78 5.34 3.65
CA PHE A 215 2.62 5.91 4.37
C PHE A 215 1.56 4.89 4.81
N ASN A 216 1.96 3.62 4.89
CA ASN A 216 1.10 2.49 5.15
C ASN A 216 1.88 1.44 5.98
N PRO A 217 1.54 1.29 7.27
CA PRO A 217 2.24 0.37 8.17
C PRO A 217 2.32 -1.08 7.68
N ALA A 218 1.27 -1.58 7.00
CA ALA A 218 1.25 -2.96 6.49
C ALA A 218 2.18 -3.13 5.28
N VAL A 219 2.18 -2.17 4.35
CA VAL A 219 3.09 -2.20 3.20
C VAL A 219 4.54 -2.07 3.68
N ALA A 220 4.82 -1.15 4.61
CA ALA A 220 6.16 -0.96 5.14
C ALA A 220 6.68 -2.19 5.88
N PHE A 221 5.82 -2.85 6.66
CA PHE A 221 6.14 -4.13 7.28
C PHE A 221 6.48 -5.21 6.24
N SER A 222 5.78 -5.23 5.11
CA SER A 222 6.06 -6.17 4.02
C SER A 222 7.40 -5.90 3.33
N THR A 223 7.71 -4.62 3.03
CA THR A 223 8.79 -4.23 2.09
C THR A 223 10.08 -3.75 2.74
N HIS A 224 10.04 -3.22 3.97
CA HIS A 224 11.20 -2.55 4.61
C HIS A 224 11.67 -3.20 5.90
N PHE A 225 10.77 -3.78 6.71
CA PHE A 225 11.13 -4.25 8.07
C PHE A 225 12.16 -5.39 8.09
N HIS A 226 12.43 -5.98 6.92
CA HIS A 226 13.46 -7.01 6.74
C HIS A 226 14.73 -6.51 6.08
N CYS A 227 14.79 -5.24 5.71
CA CYS A 227 15.97 -4.64 5.13
C CYS A 227 17.00 -4.36 6.21
N SER A 228 18.27 -4.49 5.84
CA SER A 228 19.37 -4.16 6.76
C SER A 228 19.53 -2.65 6.88
N GLY A 229 19.99 -2.16 8.03
CA GLY A 229 20.37 -0.76 8.23
C GLY A 229 19.68 -0.04 9.38
N ASN A 230 18.52 -0.53 9.84
CA ASN A 230 17.80 0.02 10.98
C ASN A 230 17.17 -1.10 11.83
N SER A 231 16.91 -0.79 13.10
CA SER A 231 16.26 -1.72 14.03
C SER A 231 14.74 -1.74 13.82
N PHE A 232 14.09 -2.78 14.36
CA PHE A 232 12.63 -2.88 14.34
C PHE A 232 11.94 -1.65 14.98
N MET A 233 12.48 -1.14 16.09
CA MET A 233 11.90 0.01 16.79
C MET A 233 12.05 1.32 16.00
N GLU A 234 13.17 1.50 15.30
CA GLU A 234 13.36 2.63 14.38
C GLU A 234 12.35 2.58 13.23
N TYR A 235 12.10 1.38 12.68
CA TYR A 235 11.07 1.21 11.66
C TYR A 235 9.66 1.46 12.19
N CYS A 236 9.32 1.02 13.41
CA CYS A 236 8.05 1.35 14.04
C CYS A 236 7.88 2.87 14.22
N PHE A 237 8.94 3.56 14.64
CA PHE A 237 8.92 5.02 14.78
C PHE A 237 8.65 5.72 13.43
N VAL A 238 9.36 5.33 12.38
CA VAL A 238 9.21 5.96 11.05
C VAL A 238 7.92 5.55 10.35
N TYR A 239 7.69 4.25 10.19
CA TYR A 239 6.65 3.72 9.28
C TYR A 239 5.34 3.37 9.97
N TRP A 240 5.27 3.32 11.30
CA TRP A 240 4.01 3.11 12.03
C TRP A 240 3.54 4.39 12.71
N LEU A 241 4.39 4.98 13.55
CA LEU A 241 4.03 6.20 14.28
C LEU A 241 3.86 7.40 13.34
N GLY A 242 4.79 7.63 12.41
CA GLY A 242 4.70 8.70 11.40
C GLY A 242 3.36 8.69 10.64
N PRO A 243 3.02 7.60 9.91
CA PRO A 243 1.77 7.52 9.16
C PRO A 243 0.52 7.59 10.04
N PHE A 244 0.55 7.02 11.25
CA PHE A 244 -0.54 7.14 12.20
C PHE A 244 -0.80 8.60 12.58
N LEU A 245 0.24 9.32 13.00
CA LEU A 245 0.13 10.74 13.35
C LEU A 245 -0.33 11.57 12.16
N GLY A 246 0.21 11.33 10.95
CA GLY A 246 -0.20 12.06 9.75
C GLY A 246 -1.68 11.87 9.41
N THR A 247 -2.15 10.64 9.49
CA THR A 247 -3.57 10.30 9.28
C THR A 247 -4.45 10.99 10.32
N MET A 248 -4.10 10.90 11.61
CA MET A 248 -4.86 11.51 12.70
C MET A 248 -4.86 13.05 12.62
N CYS A 249 -3.73 13.66 12.27
CA CYS A 249 -3.64 15.11 12.04
C CYS A 249 -4.60 15.56 10.94
N SER A 250 -4.68 14.81 9.83
CA SER A 250 -5.66 15.10 8.76
C SER A 250 -7.08 15.00 9.30
N VAL A 251 -7.44 13.88 9.93
CA VAL A 251 -8.79 13.64 10.47
C VAL A 251 -9.21 14.75 11.44
N LEU A 252 -8.39 15.00 12.46
CA LEU A 252 -8.69 15.99 13.50
C LEU A 252 -8.78 17.41 12.94
N LEU A 253 -7.96 17.76 11.96
CA LEU A 253 -8.02 19.07 11.31
C LEU A 253 -9.38 19.25 10.62
N PHE A 254 -9.79 18.29 9.79
CA PHE A 254 -10.99 18.46 8.96
C PHE A 254 -12.31 18.17 9.67
N ASP A 255 -12.29 17.37 10.74
CA ASP A 255 -13.45 17.21 11.64
C ASP A 255 -13.81 18.52 12.34
N ARG A 256 -12.80 19.31 12.70
CA ARG A 256 -13.00 20.62 13.35
C ARG A 256 -13.58 21.65 12.39
N PHE A 257 -13.27 21.57 11.10
CA PHE A 257 -13.73 22.51 10.09
C PHE A 257 -15.01 22.06 9.35
N SER A 258 -15.44 20.81 9.51
CA SER A 258 -16.68 20.27 8.92
C SER A 258 -17.71 19.90 9.99
N PRO A 259 -18.36 20.87 10.66
CA PRO A 259 -19.45 20.56 11.57
C PRO A 259 -20.69 20.14 10.77
N GLY A 260 -21.03 18.85 10.79
CA GLY A 260 -22.41 18.38 10.57
C GLY A 260 -22.71 17.66 9.26
N VAL A 261 -22.57 16.33 9.29
CA VAL A 261 -23.58 15.46 8.67
C VAL A 261 -24.20 14.64 9.80
N PRO A 262 -25.46 14.89 10.19
CA PRO A 262 -26.10 14.05 11.20
C PRO A 262 -26.18 12.60 10.69
N PRO A 263 -26.06 11.60 11.58
CA PRO A 263 -26.20 10.21 11.18
C PRO A 263 -27.58 9.99 10.54
N PRO A 264 -27.69 9.14 9.50
CA PRO A 264 -28.97 8.83 8.88
C PRO A 264 -29.91 8.28 9.97
N GLN A 265 -31.02 8.99 10.18
CA GLN A 265 -32.04 8.53 11.12
C GLN A 265 -32.50 7.14 10.69
N LYS A 266 -32.45 6.18 11.63
CA LYS A 266 -33.11 4.89 11.44
C LYS A 266 -34.59 5.17 11.18
N LYS A 267 -35.08 4.88 9.97
CA LYS A 267 -36.52 4.83 9.71
C LYS A 267 -37.11 3.80 10.67
N LYS A 268 -37.91 4.26 11.64
CA LYS A 268 -38.85 3.41 12.35
C LYS A 268 -40.01 3.15 11.38
N THR A 269 -40.00 1.97 10.77
CA THR A 269 -41.18 1.30 10.19
C THR A 269 -40.92 -0.18 10.31
#